data_AF-A0A4U9UVJ2-F1
#
_entry.id   AF-A0A4U9UVJ2-F1
#
_cell.length_a   1.000
_cell.length_b   1.000
_cell.length_c   1.000
_cell.angle_alpha   90.00
_cell.angle_beta   90.00
_cell.angle_gamma   90.00
#
_symmetry.space_group_name_H-M   'P 1'
#
loop_
_entity.id
_entity.type
_entity.pdbx_description
1 polymer ?
#
loop_
_entity_poly.entity_id
_entity_poly.type
_entity_poly.pdbx_seq_one_letter_code
_entity_poly.pdbx_strand_id
1 'polypeptide(L)'
;MNFTGLTADQDFMLDQVEYEVKEGQNVLNADLAHLFTQVSLKFDASAIGEVGSIAGASIEPSNAAVDVALSDGALSFKGDVNPVTFHLKNTSGSVINSDSTFITTSATSNGIVRLKGVSIGGSAAKDVDKGGWDLKPGVKYILEFTLKAPLGGINSGGHIWAPGNLV
;
A
#
# COMPACT_ATOMS: atom_id res chain seq x y z
N MET A 1 4.29 22.29 -11.86
CA MET A 1 2.94 22.57 -11.29
C MET A 1 2.95 22.17 -9.83
N ASN A 2 2.19 22.85 -8.98
CA ASN A 2 2.05 22.50 -7.57
C ASN A 2 0.70 21.82 -7.37
N PHE A 3 0.72 20.57 -6.90
CA PHE A 3 -0.47 19.80 -6.61
C PHE A 3 -0.70 19.79 -5.09
N THR A 4 -1.76 20.45 -4.65
CA THR A 4 -2.19 20.48 -3.24
C THR A 4 -3.50 19.71 -3.07
N GLY A 5 -3.64 18.94 -1.98
CA GLY A 5 -4.88 18.22 -1.68
C GLY A 5 -5.08 16.95 -2.53
N LEU A 6 -3.97 16.31 -2.93
CA LEU A 6 -4.00 15.01 -3.61
C LEU A 6 -4.69 13.98 -2.69
N THR A 7 -5.93 13.63 -3.01
CA THR A 7 -6.61 12.47 -2.41
C THR A 7 -6.28 11.21 -3.21
N ALA A 8 -6.61 10.05 -2.67
CA ALA A 8 -6.35 8.74 -3.26
C ALA A 8 -6.99 8.47 -4.64
N ASP A 9 -7.62 9.46 -5.28
CA ASP A 9 -8.33 9.36 -6.56
C ASP A 9 -7.64 10.10 -7.72
N GLN A 10 -6.51 10.76 -7.48
CA GLN A 10 -5.82 11.56 -8.49
C GLN A 10 -4.53 10.86 -8.95
N ASP A 11 -4.55 10.37 -10.19
CA ASP A 11 -3.40 9.78 -10.88
C ASP A 11 -2.86 10.78 -11.91
N PHE A 12 -1.58 11.11 -11.79
CA PHE A 12 -0.91 12.04 -12.70
C PHE A 12 0.04 11.27 -13.62
N MET A 13 -0.20 11.40 -14.93
CA MET A 13 0.62 10.81 -15.96
C MET A 13 1.24 11.90 -16.84
N LEU A 14 2.48 11.69 -17.27
CA LEU A 14 3.21 12.64 -18.12
C LEU A 14 3.93 11.87 -19.22
N ASP A 15 3.97 12.48 -20.41
CA ASP A 15 4.86 12.13 -21.49
C ASP A 15 5.51 13.39 -22.06
N GLN A 16 6.74 13.26 -22.54
CA GLN A 16 7.51 14.33 -23.16
C GLN A 16 8.05 13.86 -24.50
N VAL A 17 7.51 14.47 -25.55
CA VAL A 17 7.91 14.18 -26.93
C VAL A 17 8.43 15.46 -27.55
N GLU A 18 9.70 15.44 -27.91
CA GLU A 18 10.27 16.49 -28.74
C GLU A 18 9.65 16.40 -30.14
N TYR A 19 8.95 17.46 -30.56
CA TYR A 19 8.23 17.48 -31.82
C TYR A 19 8.53 18.75 -32.61
N GLU A 20 9.01 18.57 -33.84
CA GLU A 20 9.19 19.67 -34.78
C GLU A 20 7.88 19.89 -35.55
N VAL A 21 7.26 21.05 -35.32
CA VAL A 21 6.00 21.42 -36.00
C VAL A 21 6.28 21.79 -37.45
N LYS A 22 5.64 21.09 -38.39
CA LYS A 22 5.76 21.33 -39.84
C LYS A 22 4.46 21.90 -40.40
N GLU A 23 4.54 22.52 -41.58
CA GLU A 23 3.36 23.01 -42.28
C GLU A 23 2.49 21.82 -42.72
N GLY A 24 1.17 21.87 -42.44
CA GLY A 24 0.24 20.77 -42.67
C GLY A 24 -0.17 20.03 -41.39
N GLN A 25 -0.56 18.76 -41.51
CA GLN A 25 -1.04 17.96 -40.39
C GLN A 25 0.14 17.39 -39.58
N ASN A 26 0.16 17.72 -38.29
CA ASN A 26 1.12 17.22 -37.33
C ASN A 26 0.43 16.20 -36.43
N VAL A 27 0.94 14.96 -36.42
CA VAL A 27 0.44 13.89 -35.55
C VAL A 27 1.45 13.68 -34.43
N LEU A 28 0.99 13.85 -33.20
CA LEU A 28 1.75 13.58 -31.98
C LEU A 28 1.18 12.34 -31.31
N ASN A 29 2.02 11.33 -31.11
CA ASN A 29 1.70 10.18 -30.27
C ASN A 29 2.32 10.45 -28.89
N ALA A 30 1.59 10.11 -27.83
CA ALA A 30 2.06 10.28 -26.46
C ALA A 30 1.92 8.97 -25.66
N ASP A 31 3.01 8.54 -25.05
CA ASP A 31 3.13 7.38 -24.16
C ASP A 31 3.16 7.84 -22.70
N LEU A 32 1.97 8.06 -22.13
CA LEU A 32 1.80 8.58 -20.78
C LEU A 32 2.31 7.60 -19.71
N ALA A 33 3.25 8.03 -18.87
CA ALA A 33 3.77 7.26 -17.75
C ALA A 33 3.19 7.75 -16.41
N HIS A 34 2.78 6.81 -15.53
CA HIS A 34 2.33 7.13 -14.18
C HIS A 34 3.48 7.64 -13.31
N LEU A 35 3.27 8.77 -12.64
CA LEU A 35 4.27 9.35 -11.75
C LEU A 35 4.04 8.98 -10.28
N PHE A 36 2.81 8.66 -9.90
CA PHE A 36 2.46 8.26 -8.53
C PHE A 36 2.44 6.75 -8.36
N THR A 37 2.72 6.30 -7.14
CA THR A 37 2.77 4.88 -6.81
C THR A 37 1.36 4.40 -6.48
N GLN A 38 0.93 3.30 -7.10
CA GLN A 38 -0.33 2.65 -6.76
C GLN A 38 -0.06 1.43 -5.88
N VAL A 39 -0.75 1.33 -4.75
CA VAL A 39 -0.61 0.22 -3.81
C VAL A 39 -1.97 -0.42 -3.55
N SER A 40 -1.99 -1.74 -3.48
CA SER A 40 -3.10 -2.50 -2.91
C SER A 40 -2.59 -3.50 -1.88
N LEU A 41 -3.45 -3.87 -0.94
CA LEU A 41 -3.14 -4.79 0.14
C LEU A 41 -3.90 -6.10 -0.06
N LYS A 42 -3.20 -7.20 0.13
CA LYS A 42 -3.77 -8.53 0.30
C LYS A 42 -3.29 -9.08 1.63
N PHE A 43 -4.19 -9.19 2.59
CA PHE A 43 -3.93 -9.77 3.90
C PHE A 43 -4.53 -11.18 3.97
N ASP A 44 -3.71 -12.16 4.31
CA ASP A 44 -4.09 -13.57 4.34
C ASP A 44 -3.81 -14.16 5.73
N ALA A 45 -4.87 -14.58 6.42
CA ALA A 45 -4.81 -15.21 7.73
C ALA A 45 -5.16 -16.71 7.69
N SER A 46 -5.38 -17.28 6.50
CA SER A 46 -5.89 -18.66 6.31
C SER A 46 -5.11 -19.74 7.06
N ALA A 47 -3.82 -19.53 7.30
CA ALA A 47 -2.97 -20.48 8.04
C ALA A 47 -3.26 -20.55 9.55
N ILE A 48 -3.92 -19.54 10.12
CA ILE A 48 -4.20 -19.44 11.57
C ILE A 48 -5.70 -19.36 11.89
N GLY A 49 -6.53 -19.00 10.92
CA GLY A 49 -7.98 -18.92 11.07
C GLY A 49 -8.60 -17.81 10.22
N GLU A 50 -9.90 -17.60 10.37
CA GLU A 50 -10.59 -16.50 9.70
C GLU A 50 -10.42 -15.20 10.47
N VAL A 51 -10.29 -14.09 9.74
CA VAL A 51 -10.32 -12.75 10.31
C VAL A 51 -11.75 -12.47 10.79
N GLY A 52 -11.91 -12.13 12.06
CA GLY A 52 -13.18 -11.72 12.64
C GLY A 52 -13.46 -10.23 12.43
N SER A 53 -12.44 -9.38 12.55
CA SER A 53 -12.56 -7.94 12.32
C SER A 53 -11.21 -7.29 12.00
N ILE A 54 -11.25 -6.18 11.25
CA ILE A 54 -10.17 -5.21 11.10
C ILE A 54 -10.79 -3.81 11.26
N ALA A 55 -10.29 -3.02 12.21
CA ALA A 55 -10.79 -1.68 12.49
C ALA A 55 -10.23 -0.60 11.54
N GLY A 56 -9.06 -0.85 10.96
CA GLY A 56 -8.47 0.04 9.96
C GLY A 56 -7.20 -0.51 9.34
N ALA A 57 -6.83 0.01 8.18
CA ALA A 57 -5.62 -0.35 7.47
C ALA A 57 -4.97 0.91 6.88
N SER A 58 -3.65 1.02 6.95
CA SER A 58 -2.92 2.18 6.44
C SER A 58 -1.53 1.82 5.95
N ILE A 59 -0.98 2.67 5.09
CA ILE A 59 0.40 2.61 4.59
C ILE A 59 1.12 3.92 4.81
N GLU A 60 2.41 3.83 5.13
CA GLU A 60 3.34 4.96 5.17
C GLU A 60 4.70 4.53 4.61
N PRO A 61 5.57 5.46 4.18
CA PRO A 61 5.37 6.91 4.12
C PRO A 61 4.56 7.37 2.89
N SER A 62 3.83 8.48 3.02
CA SER A 62 3.27 9.24 1.89
C SER A 62 3.32 10.74 2.21
N ASN A 63 3.80 11.55 1.26
CA ASN A 63 3.94 12.99 1.38
C ASN A 63 2.61 13.70 1.04
N ALA A 64 2.20 14.67 1.85
CA ALA A 64 0.96 15.41 1.61
C ALA A 64 0.94 16.25 0.31
N ALA A 65 2.11 16.57 -0.25
CA ALA A 65 2.23 17.33 -1.49
C ALA A 65 3.42 16.84 -2.33
N VAL A 66 3.32 17.03 -3.65
CA VAL A 66 4.40 16.77 -4.59
C VAL A 66 4.35 17.80 -5.72
N ASP A 67 5.50 18.36 -6.05
CA ASP A 67 5.68 19.18 -7.25
C ASP A 67 6.21 18.31 -8.39
N VAL A 68 5.63 18.49 -9.57
CA VAL A 68 6.09 17.83 -10.81
C VAL A 68 6.67 18.89 -11.74
N ALA A 69 7.92 18.69 -12.14
CA ALA A 69 8.55 19.45 -13.21
C ALA A 69 8.06 18.93 -14.56
N LEU A 70 7.39 19.79 -15.35
CA LEU A 70 6.87 19.40 -16.67
C LEU A 70 7.95 19.36 -17.75
N SER A 71 9.19 19.76 -17.43
CA SER A 71 10.35 19.77 -18.32
C SER A 71 11.11 18.46 -18.38
N ASP A 72 11.04 17.64 -17.32
CA ASP A 72 11.73 16.34 -17.21
C ASP A 72 10.95 15.28 -16.40
N GLY A 73 9.75 15.60 -15.90
CA GLY A 73 8.96 14.71 -15.06
C GLY A 73 9.49 14.54 -13.64
N ALA A 74 10.50 15.33 -13.21
CA ALA A 74 11.08 15.20 -11.89
C ALA A 74 10.07 15.50 -10.77
N LEU A 75 10.09 14.65 -9.74
CA LEU A 75 9.22 14.75 -8.58
C LEU A 75 9.96 15.37 -7.39
N SER A 76 9.37 16.40 -6.79
CA SER A 76 9.84 17.01 -5.54
C SER A 76 8.77 16.83 -4.46
N PHE A 77 9.02 15.91 -3.54
CA PHE A 77 8.10 15.59 -2.45
C PHE A 77 8.16 16.65 -1.35
N LYS A 78 7.01 17.14 -0.91
CA LYS A 78 6.87 18.25 0.04
C LYS A 78 5.82 17.96 1.12
N GLY A 79 5.90 18.73 2.20
CA GLY A 79 4.98 18.62 3.33
C GLY A 79 5.25 17.41 4.20
N ASP A 80 4.43 17.29 5.25
CA ASP A 80 4.58 16.23 6.25
C ASP A 80 4.24 14.85 5.66
N VAL A 81 4.99 13.86 6.13
CA VAL A 81 4.72 12.45 5.84
C VAL A 81 3.56 11.99 6.70
N ASN A 82 2.52 11.46 6.07
CA ASN A 82 1.32 10.98 6.73
C ASN A 82 0.92 9.60 6.22
N PRO A 83 0.28 8.79 7.08
CA PRO A 83 -0.27 7.51 6.67
C PRO A 83 -1.48 7.71 5.74
N VAL A 84 -1.57 6.89 4.69
CA VAL A 84 -2.73 6.82 3.81
C VAL A 84 -3.55 5.59 4.16
N THR A 85 -4.85 5.78 4.33
CA THR A 85 -5.78 4.69 4.69
C THR A 85 -6.09 3.83 3.48
N PHE A 86 -6.04 2.50 3.65
CA PHE A 86 -6.58 1.57 2.67
C PHE A 86 -8.10 1.42 2.85
N HIS A 87 -8.81 1.37 1.74
CA HIS A 87 -10.21 0.92 1.71
C HIS A 87 -10.25 -0.60 1.59
N LEU A 88 -10.55 -1.28 2.68
CA LEU A 88 -10.69 -2.74 2.68
C LEU A 88 -12.04 -3.14 2.09
N LYS A 89 -12.03 -4.07 1.13
CA LYS A 89 -13.25 -4.61 0.50
C LYS A 89 -14.10 -5.43 1.47
N ASN A 90 -13.43 -6.03 2.45
CA ASN A 90 -14.01 -6.80 3.53
C ASN A 90 -13.18 -6.60 4.79
N THR A 91 -13.79 -6.74 5.96
CA THR A 91 -13.08 -6.65 7.26
C THR A 91 -13.06 -7.98 8.01
N SER A 92 -13.62 -9.03 7.40
CA SER A 92 -13.66 -10.41 7.91
C SER A 92 -13.51 -11.44 6.78
N GLY A 93 -13.15 -12.67 7.13
CA GLY A 93 -12.87 -13.79 6.23
C GLY A 93 -11.39 -14.21 6.19
N SER A 94 -11.06 -15.27 5.45
CA SER A 94 -9.69 -15.82 5.42
C SER A 94 -8.68 -14.94 4.69
N VAL A 95 -9.14 -14.25 3.64
CA VAL A 95 -8.33 -13.32 2.83
C VAL A 95 -9.07 -11.99 2.72
N ILE A 96 -8.38 -10.93 3.06
CA ILE A 96 -8.85 -9.55 3.01
C ILE A 96 -8.11 -8.83 1.90
N ASN A 97 -8.83 -8.19 0.99
CA ASN A 97 -8.23 -7.38 -0.06
C ASN A 97 -8.64 -5.92 0.11
N SER A 98 -7.78 -4.99 -0.29
CA SER A 98 -8.14 -3.58 -0.42
C SER A 98 -8.47 -3.20 -1.86
N ASP A 99 -9.10 -2.05 -2.01
CA ASP A 99 -9.04 -1.28 -3.25
C ASP A 99 -7.63 -0.76 -3.48
N SER A 100 -7.37 -0.30 -4.70
CA SER A 100 -6.11 0.37 -5.01
C SER A 100 -6.12 1.78 -4.45
N THR A 101 -4.99 2.20 -3.91
CA THR A 101 -4.80 3.52 -3.31
C THR A 101 -3.52 4.11 -3.85
N PHE A 102 -3.51 5.41 -4.15
CA PHE A 102 -2.31 6.11 -4.58
C PHE A 102 -1.56 6.70 -3.39
N ILE A 103 -0.23 6.61 -3.46
CA ILE A 103 0.69 7.22 -2.50
C ILE A 103 1.77 8.02 -3.24
N THR A 104 2.27 9.02 -2.55
CA THR A 104 3.30 9.95 -3.02
C THR A 104 4.52 9.77 -2.13
N THR A 105 5.42 8.86 -2.49
CA THR A 105 6.63 8.58 -1.71
C THR A 105 7.86 8.70 -2.59
N SER A 106 8.94 9.26 -2.03
CA SER A 106 10.27 9.04 -2.60
C SER A 106 10.63 7.56 -2.56
N ALA A 107 11.61 7.16 -3.37
CA ALA A 107 12.15 5.81 -3.29
C ALA A 107 12.60 5.50 -1.85
N THR A 108 12.07 4.44 -1.26
CA THR A 108 12.35 4.07 0.13
C THR A 108 12.28 2.57 0.34
N SER A 109 13.01 2.07 1.35
CA SER A 109 12.98 0.69 1.82
C SER A 109 12.29 0.54 3.18
N ASN A 110 11.69 1.62 3.69
CA ASN A 110 11.11 1.67 5.02
C ASN A 110 9.57 1.73 5.01
N GLY A 111 8.92 1.33 3.91
CA GLY A 111 7.47 1.30 3.86
C GLY A 111 6.89 0.41 4.96
N ILE A 112 5.81 0.85 5.60
CA ILE A 112 5.12 0.17 6.69
C ILE A 112 3.63 0.11 6.38
N VAL A 113 3.08 -1.11 6.42
CA VAL A 113 1.64 -1.35 6.43
C VAL A 113 1.22 -1.60 7.87
N ARG A 114 0.17 -0.92 8.34
CA ARG A 114 -0.42 -1.11 9.66
C ARG A 114 -1.89 -1.49 9.56
N LEU A 115 -2.26 -2.56 10.24
CA LEU A 115 -3.62 -3.01 10.47
C LEU A 115 -3.98 -2.79 11.93
N LYS A 116 -5.10 -2.14 12.19
CA LYS A 116 -5.60 -1.87 13.55
C LYS A 116 -6.74 -2.80 13.91
N GLY A 117 -6.77 -3.23 15.17
CA GLY A 117 -7.87 -4.01 15.74
C GLY A 117 -8.15 -5.32 14.98
N VAL A 118 -7.10 -6.05 14.62
CA VAL A 118 -7.21 -7.35 13.93
C VAL A 118 -7.60 -8.42 14.93
N SER A 119 -8.74 -9.07 14.72
CA SER A 119 -9.18 -10.25 15.47
C SER A 119 -9.17 -11.46 14.52
N ILE A 120 -8.68 -12.60 14.99
CA ILE A 120 -8.56 -13.83 14.18
C ILE A 120 -9.04 -15.01 15.02
N GLY A 121 -9.94 -15.83 14.47
CA GLY A 121 -10.47 -17.00 15.17
C GLY A 121 -11.09 -16.67 16.54
N GLY A 122 -11.67 -15.47 16.70
CA GLY A 122 -12.24 -15.01 17.97
C GLY A 122 -11.22 -14.48 18.99
N SER A 123 -9.95 -14.31 18.61
CA SER A 123 -8.93 -13.71 19.47
C SER A 123 -9.28 -12.26 19.84
N ALA A 124 -8.74 -11.78 20.97
CA ALA A 124 -8.75 -10.36 21.27
C ALA A 124 -8.10 -9.56 20.13
N ALA A 125 -8.69 -8.41 19.82
CA ALA A 125 -8.22 -7.54 18.75
C ALA A 125 -6.83 -6.98 19.07
N LYS A 126 -5.91 -7.04 18.12
CA LYS A 126 -4.56 -6.50 18.23
C LYS A 126 -4.14 -5.77 16.97
N ASP A 127 -3.27 -4.78 17.14
CA ASP A 127 -2.65 -4.09 16.03
C ASP A 127 -1.51 -4.94 15.47
N VAL A 128 -1.38 -4.95 14.14
CA VAL A 128 -0.38 -5.72 13.42
C VAL A 128 0.26 -4.80 12.39
N ASP A 129 1.59 -4.73 12.39
CA ASP A 129 2.35 -3.97 11.41
C ASP A 129 3.38 -4.84 10.68
N LYS A 130 3.69 -4.44 9.45
CA LYS A 130 4.78 -5.00 8.65
C LYS A 130 5.52 -3.86 7.97
N GLY A 131 6.76 -3.64 8.41
CA GLY A 131 7.70 -2.72 7.79
C GLY A 131 8.63 -3.37 6.76
N GLY A 132 9.51 -2.55 6.18
CA GLY A 132 10.59 -2.97 5.29
C GLY A 132 10.16 -3.17 3.83
N TRP A 133 9.14 -2.44 3.38
CA TRP A 133 8.69 -2.49 1.98
C TRP A 133 9.50 -1.52 1.12
N ASP A 134 10.02 -2.03 0.00
CA ASP A 134 10.68 -1.23 -1.04
C ASP A 134 9.63 -0.60 -1.96
N LEU A 135 9.45 0.71 -1.82
CA LEU A 135 8.50 1.51 -2.58
C LEU A 135 9.25 2.46 -3.51
N LYS A 136 8.81 2.53 -4.77
CA LYS A 136 9.33 3.45 -5.79
C LYS A 136 8.20 4.27 -6.42
N PRO A 137 8.45 5.55 -6.76
CA PRO A 137 7.51 6.38 -7.53
C PRO A 137 7.11 5.70 -8.85
N GLY A 138 5.87 5.90 -9.29
CA GLY A 138 5.38 5.44 -10.61
C GLY A 138 5.19 3.93 -10.76
N VAL A 139 5.27 3.16 -9.67
CA VAL A 139 5.15 1.69 -9.70
C VAL A 139 3.83 1.24 -9.08
N LYS A 140 3.25 0.18 -9.63
CA LYS A 140 2.09 -0.51 -9.06
C LYS A 140 2.54 -1.70 -8.22
N TYR A 141 2.12 -1.75 -6.96
CA TYR A 141 2.41 -2.83 -6.03
C TYR A 141 1.15 -3.52 -5.53
N ILE A 142 1.24 -4.84 -5.36
CA ILE A 142 0.33 -5.63 -4.53
C ILE A 142 1.14 -6.07 -3.31
N LEU A 143 0.83 -5.50 -2.15
CA LEU A 143 1.49 -5.79 -0.89
C LEU A 143 0.83 -7.02 -0.27
N GLU A 144 1.53 -8.15 -0.26
CA GLU A 144 1.02 -9.39 0.31
C GLU A 144 1.49 -9.57 1.75
N PHE A 145 0.56 -9.52 2.69
CA PHE A 145 0.77 -9.76 4.10
C PHE A 145 0.12 -11.08 4.51
N THR A 146 0.90 -12.15 4.53
CA THR A 146 0.44 -13.48 4.97
C THR A 146 0.90 -13.77 6.40
N LEU A 147 -0.05 -14.09 7.27
CA LEU A 147 0.25 -14.61 8.61
C LEU A 147 0.57 -16.10 8.51
N LYS A 148 1.72 -16.48 9.05
CA LYS A 148 2.15 -17.88 9.12
C LYS A 148 1.74 -18.47 10.45
N ALA A 149 1.30 -19.73 10.44
CA ALA A 149 1.09 -20.48 11.67
C ALA A 149 2.40 -20.55 12.47
N PRO A 150 2.35 -20.41 13.81
CA PRO A 150 3.53 -20.56 14.63
C PRO A 150 4.12 -21.95 14.42
N LEU A 151 5.38 -22.01 13.98
CA LEU A 151 6.13 -23.24 13.91
C LEU A 151 6.41 -23.72 15.33
N GLY A 152 5.68 -24.74 15.77
CA GLY A 152 5.96 -25.45 17.01
C GLY A 152 4.74 -25.74 17.88
N GLY A 153 3.71 -24.90 17.87
CA GLY A 153 2.60 -24.97 18.83
C GLY A 153 2.44 -23.68 19.63
N ILE A 154 1.39 -23.61 20.45
CA ILE A 154 1.04 -22.44 21.25
C ILE A 154 1.90 -22.45 22.52
N ASN A 155 2.69 -21.40 22.75
CA ASN A 155 3.47 -21.27 23.98
C ASN A 155 2.57 -20.80 25.13
N SER A 156 2.36 -21.66 26.11
CA SER A 156 1.67 -21.34 27.36
C SER A 156 2.53 -21.81 28.52
N GLY A 157 2.94 -20.87 29.38
CA GLY A 157 3.73 -21.16 30.58
C GLY A 157 5.14 -21.70 30.31
N GLY A 158 5.76 -21.41 29.16
CA GLY A 158 7.11 -21.89 28.82
C GLY A 158 7.13 -23.27 28.14
N HIS A 159 5.96 -23.84 27.84
CA HIS A 159 5.83 -25.09 27.08
C HIS A 159 5.14 -24.82 25.74
N ILE A 160 5.60 -25.50 24.69
CA ILE A 160 5.04 -25.43 23.35
C ILE A 160 3.98 -26.54 23.23
N TRP A 161 2.71 -26.15 23.08
CA TRP A 161 1.58 -27.08 23.01
C TRP A 161 1.09 -27.24 21.57
N ALA A 162 0.92 -28.49 21.12
CA ALA A 162 0.21 -28.74 19.87
C ALA A 162 -1.26 -28.26 20.01
N PRO A 163 -1.89 -27.70 18.96
CA PRO A 163 -3.25 -27.14 19.03
C PRO A 163 -4.31 -28.13 19.54
N GLY A 164 -4.12 -29.43 19.33
CA GLY A 164 -5.04 -30.49 19.79
C GLY A 164 -4.97 -30.84 21.27
N ASN A 165 -4.03 -30.27 22.04
CA ASN A 165 -3.81 -30.59 23.45
C ASN A 165 -4.23 -29.47 24.42
N LEU A 166 -4.85 -28.40 23.92
CA LEU A 166 -5.43 -27.35 24.76
C LEU A 166 -6.92 -27.66 24.93
N VAL A 167 -7.25 -28.39 26.01
CA VAL A 167 -8.62 -28.61 26.50
C VAL A 167 -8.89 -27.73 27.72
#